data_AF-A0A0L0F6Y9-F1
#
_entry.id   AF-A0A0L0F6Y9-F1
#
_cell.length_a   1.000
_cell.length_b   1.000
_cell.length_c   1.000
_cell.angle_alpha   90.00
_cell.angle_beta   90.00
_cell.angle_gamma   90.00
#
_symmetry.space_group_name_H-M   'P 1'
#
loop_
_entity.id
_entity.type
_entity.pdbx_description
1 polymer ?
#
loop_
_entity_poly.entity_id
_entity_poly.type
_entity_poly.pdbx_seq_one_letter_code
_entity_poly.pdbx_strand_id
1 'polypeptide(L)'
;MASLMRSRLSSTRAVSVQAQAIRQFTRSSACMTSSKYLQESPVDSMYFQNALPRLPLPELDESLDRYLDSIKPVTSAEDYAAHKE
;
A
#
# COMPACT_ATOMS: atom_id res chain seq x y z
N MET A 1 49.78 -12.98 -41.24
CA MET A 1 48.95 -12.91 -42.44
C MET A 1 48.30 -14.27 -42.69
N ALA A 2 47.03 -14.28 -43.13
CA ALA A 2 46.13 -15.41 -43.42
C ALA A 2 45.65 -16.19 -42.18
N SER A 3 44.40 -16.12 -41.71
CA SER A 3 43.07 -16.31 -42.34
C SER A 3 42.91 -17.67 -43.01
N LEU A 4 42.11 -18.57 -42.42
CA LEU A 4 40.74 -18.93 -42.87
C LEU A 4 40.25 -20.23 -42.20
N MET A 5 39.25 -20.08 -41.34
CA MET A 5 37.94 -20.76 -41.39
C MET A 5 37.81 -22.14 -42.08
N ARG A 6 37.35 -23.16 -41.34
CA ARG A 6 35.96 -23.71 -41.38
C ARG A 6 35.79 -25.04 -40.64
N SER A 7 34.53 -25.24 -40.23
CA SER A 7 33.83 -26.52 -40.02
C SER A 7 33.98 -27.15 -38.62
N ARG A 8 32.96 -27.69 -37.96
CA ARG A 8 31.64 -28.17 -38.39
C ARG A 8 30.59 -27.92 -37.30
N LEU A 9 29.35 -27.70 -37.74
CA LEU A 9 28.15 -27.70 -36.92
C LEU A 9 27.96 -29.09 -36.26
N SER A 10 27.64 -29.09 -34.97
CA SER A 10 26.91 -30.17 -34.29
C SER A 10 25.94 -29.48 -33.32
N SER A 11 24.74 -29.11 -33.78
CA SER A 11 23.55 -29.96 -33.74
C SER A 11 23.43 -30.73 -32.43
N THR A 12 22.93 -30.06 -31.39
CA THR A 12 22.23 -30.73 -30.29
C THR A 12 20.92 -29.99 -30.00
N ARG A 13 19.96 -30.79 -29.56
CA ARG A 13 18.53 -30.69 -29.85
C ARG A 13 17.84 -29.49 -29.21
N ALA A 14 16.82 -29.02 -29.94
CA ALA A 14 15.74 -28.21 -29.45
C ALA A 14 15.19 -28.74 -28.12
N VAL A 15 15.11 -27.85 -27.12
CA VAL A 15 14.08 -27.95 -26.08
C VAL A 15 13.12 -26.81 -26.37
N SER A 16 12.11 -27.10 -27.20
CA SER A 16 10.91 -26.28 -27.21
C SER A 16 10.27 -26.43 -25.84
N VAL A 17 10.56 -25.52 -24.92
CA VAL A 17 9.78 -25.38 -23.71
C VAL A 17 8.38 -25.08 -24.20
N GLN A 18 7.50 -26.09 -24.14
CA GLN A 18 6.08 -25.89 -24.32
C GLN A 18 5.70 -24.84 -23.28
N ALA A 19 5.52 -23.60 -23.72
CA ALA A 19 4.75 -22.62 -22.99
C ALA A 19 3.34 -23.20 -22.94
N GLN A 20 3.10 -24.03 -21.93
CA GLN A 20 1.78 -24.55 -21.65
C GLN A 20 0.91 -23.31 -21.47
N ALA A 21 0.03 -23.12 -22.45
CA ALA A 21 -0.87 -21.99 -22.55
C ALA A 21 -1.40 -21.69 -21.16
N ILE A 22 -1.20 -20.45 -20.72
CA ILE A 22 -1.82 -19.92 -19.50
C ILE A 22 -3.28 -20.30 -19.63
N ARG A 23 -3.70 -21.28 -18.81
CA ARG A 23 -5.04 -21.83 -18.83
C ARG A 23 -5.96 -20.63 -18.71
N GLN A 24 -6.77 -20.42 -19.75
CA GLN A 24 -7.82 -19.43 -19.76
C GLN A 24 -8.55 -19.57 -18.43
N PHE A 25 -8.35 -18.57 -17.58
CA PHE A 25 -9.05 -18.46 -16.32
C PHE A 25 -10.46 -18.00 -16.68
N THR A 26 -11.26 -18.91 -17.24
CA THR A 26 -12.69 -18.72 -17.38
C THR A 26 -13.27 -18.77 -15.98
N ARG A 27 -13.22 -17.62 -15.29
CA ARG A 27 -14.02 -17.35 -14.10
C ARG A 27 -15.48 -17.22 -14.55
N SER A 28 -16.13 -18.35 -14.74
CA SER A 28 -17.59 -18.43 -14.79
C SER A 28 -18.04 -19.21 -13.57
N SER A 29 -18.19 -18.50 -12.47
CA SER A 29 -19.04 -18.89 -11.35
C SER A 29 -19.10 -17.75 -10.33
N ALA A 30 -20.21 -17.03 -10.34
CA ALA A 30 -20.96 -16.78 -9.12
C ALA A 30 -22.29 -16.15 -9.50
N CYS A 31 -23.36 -16.76 -9.01
CA CYS A 31 -24.67 -16.18 -8.77
C CYS A 31 -24.55 -14.67 -8.59
N MET A 32 -25.06 -13.88 -9.55
CA MET A 32 -25.39 -12.50 -9.27
C MET A 32 -26.56 -12.56 -8.30
N THR A 33 -26.25 -12.62 -7.01
CA THR A 33 -27.19 -12.18 -5.99
C THR A 33 -27.70 -10.84 -6.51
N SER A 34 -29.01 -10.71 -6.74
CA SER A 34 -29.65 -9.57 -7.41
C SER A 34 -29.57 -8.27 -6.60
N SER A 35 -28.61 -8.17 -5.69
CA SER A 35 -28.30 -6.97 -4.96
C SER A 35 -27.61 -5.99 -5.89
N LYS A 36 -28.15 -4.78 -5.92
CA LYS A 36 -27.59 -3.63 -6.62
C LYS A 36 -26.31 -3.11 -5.94
N TYR A 37 -26.06 -3.53 -4.70
CA TYR A 37 -25.01 -2.99 -3.84
C TYR A 37 -23.89 -4.00 -3.60
N LEU A 38 -22.67 -3.49 -3.43
CA LEU A 38 -21.51 -4.31 -3.08
C LEU A 38 -21.62 -4.90 -1.66
N GLN A 39 -22.32 -4.19 -0.78
CA GLN A 39 -22.50 -4.58 0.61
C GLN A 39 -23.91 -4.21 1.07
N GLU A 40 -24.57 -5.17 1.69
CA GLU A 40 -25.85 -4.98 2.39
C GLU A 40 -25.57 -5.08 3.88
N SER A 41 -25.67 -3.96 4.59
CA SER A 41 -25.51 -3.93 6.03
C SER A 41 -26.87 -4.16 6.70
N PRO A 42 -26.97 -5.04 7.72
CA PRO A 42 -28.21 -5.24 8.48
C PRO A 42 -28.53 -4.04 9.39
N VAL A 43 -27.56 -3.16 9.62
CA VAL A 43 -27.65 -1.95 10.42
C VAL A 43 -27.27 -0.76 9.54
N ASP A 44 -27.95 0.37 9.70
CA ASP A 44 -27.63 1.57 8.95
C ASP A 44 -26.15 1.94 9.09
N SER A 45 -25.50 2.32 7.99
CA SER A 45 -24.08 2.70 8.00
C SER A 45 -23.76 3.80 9.02
N MET A 46 -24.75 4.62 9.38
CA MET A 46 -24.63 5.74 10.31
C MET A 46 -25.30 5.48 11.67
N TYR A 47 -25.64 4.23 11.99
CA TYR A 47 -26.36 3.88 13.21
C TYR A 47 -25.69 4.37 14.50
N PHE A 48 -24.37 4.28 14.60
CA PHE A 48 -23.62 4.67 15.80
C PHE A 48 -23.26 6.15 15.87
N GLN A 49 -23.60 6.96 14.85
CA GLN A 49 -23.13 8.35 14.77
C GLN A 49 -23.58 9.21 15.96
N ASN A 50 -24.80 8.99 16.44
CA ASN A 50 -25.34 9.73 17.60
C ASN A 50 -24.76 9.26 18.95
N ALA A 51 -24.16 8.07 18.98
CA ALA A 51 -23.57 7.47 20.16
C ALA A 51 -22.04 7.65 20.21
N LEU A 52 -21.45 8.35 19.24
CA LEU A 52 -20.02 8.61 19.26
C LEU A 52 -19.66 9.49 20.46
N PRO A 53 -18.57 9.16 21.17
CA PRO A 53 -18.09 10.01 22.24
C PRO A 53 -17.64 11.35 21.66
N ARG A 54 -17.74 12.40 22.48
CA ARG A 54 -17.15 13.69 22.14
C ARG A 54 -15.64 13.55 22.07
N LEU A 55 -15.03 14.32 21.18
CA LEU A 55 -13.58 14.40 21.12
C LEU A 55 -13.05 14.94 22.46
N PRO A 56 -12.13 14.25 23.14
CA PRO A 56 -11.54 14.77 24.38
C PRO A 56 -10.68 15.98 24.08
N LEU A 57 -10.80 17.01 24.93
CA LEU A 57 -9.89 18.16 24.89
C LEU A 57 -8.69 17.83 25.80
N PRO A 58 -7.45 17.83 25.29
CA PRO A 58 -6.27 17.62 26.11
C PRO A 58 -6.05 18.80 27.07
N GLU A 59 -5.32 18.55 28.14
CA GLU A 59 -4.84 19.62 29.02
C GLU A 59 -3.89 20.54 28.26
N LEU A 60 -3.84 21.80 28.69
CA LEU A 60 -3.01 22.81 28.04
C LEU A 60 -1.53 22.44 28.11
N ASP A 61 -1.07 22.02 29.29
CA ASP A 61 0.33 21.66 29.54
C ASP A 61 0.78 20.50 28.64
N GLU A 62 -0.02 19.44 28.54
CA GLU A 62 0.27 18.29 27.65
C GLU A 62 0.35 18.70 26.18
N SER A 63 -0.44 19.69 25.77
CA SER A 63 -0.44 20.19 24.41
C SER A 63 0.81 21.03 24.12
N LEU A 64 1.25 21.84 25.09
CA LEU A 64 2.48 22.63 25.01
C LEU A 64 3.73 21.74 25.00
N ASP A 65 3.78 20.71 25.83
CA ASP A 65 4.88 19.75 25.86
C ASP A 65 5.03 19.05 24.51
N ARG A 66 3.92 18.55 23.96
CA ARG A 66 3.90 17.88 22.64
C ARG A 66 4.30 18.83 21.51
N TYR A 67 3.95 20.11 21.63
CA TYR A 67 4.39 21.15 20.70
C TYR A 67 5.90 21.35 20.76
N LEU A 68 6.49 21.52 21.95
CA LEU A 68 7.93 21.68 22.11
C LEU A 68 8.71 20.45 21.62
N ASP A 69 8.21 19.24 21.89
CA ASP A 69 8.80 17.99 21.39
C ASP A 69 8.81 17.92 19.86
N SER A 70 7.76 18.42 19.20
CA SER A 70 7.66 18.42 17.73
C SER A 70 8.64 19.40 17.06
N ILE A 71 8.98 20.49 17.74
CA ILE A 71 9.85 21.57 17.23
C ILE A 71 11.32 21.25 17.42
N LYS A 72 11.66 20.56 18.53
CA LYS A 72 13.03 20.21 18.90
C LYS A 72 13.91 19.63 17.77
N PRO A 73 13.44 18.73 16.88
CA PRO A 73 14.27 18.22 15.79
C PRO A 73 14.38 19.15 14.57
N VAL A 74 13.52 20.15 14.45
CA VAL A 74 13.41 21.00 13.25
C VAL A 74 14.21 22.30 13.41
N THR A 75 14.31 22.81 14.64
CA THR A 75 14.82 24.17 14.89
C THR A 75 16.21 24.19 15.50
N SER A 76 16.90 25.33 15.35
CA SER A 76 18.20 25.56 15.98
C SER A 76 18.05 25.69 17.51
N ALA A 77 19.14 25.52 18.26
CA ALA A 77 19.12 25.61 19.71
C ALA A 77 18.71 27.01 20.23
N GLU A 78 19.00 28.06 19.47
CA GLU A 78 18.65 29.45 19.80
C GLU A 78 17.15 29.68 19.67
N ASP A 79 16.57 29.28 18.54
CA ASP A 79 15.14 29.41 18.29
C ASP A 79 14.31 28.53 19.24
N TYR A 80 14.81 27.34 19.57
CA TYR A 80 14.16 26.46 20.55
C TYR A 80 14.11 27.09 21.95
N ALA A 81 15.17 27.81 22.35
CA ALA A 81 15.17 28.54 23.62
C ALA A 81 14.13 29.67 23.61
N ALA A 82 14.00 30.40 22.50
CA ALA A 82 12.99 31.44 22.34
C ALA A 82 11.54 30.92 22.40
N HIS A 83 11.28 29.68 21.95
CA HIS A 83 9.96 29.04 22.08
C HIS A 83 9.62 28.56 23.50
N LYS A 84 10.62 28.47 24.38
CA LYS A 84 10.47 27.97 25.75
C LYS A 84 10.29 29.10 26.77
N GLU A 85 10.76 30.32 26.46
CA GLU A 85 10.51 31.53 27.26
C GLU A 85 9.08 32.06 27.11
#